data_AF-A0A3B9FMF2-F1
#
_entry.id   AF-A0A3B9FMF2-F1
#
_cell.length_a   1.000
_cell.length_b   1.000
_cell.length_c   1.000
_cell.angle_alpha   90.00
_cell.angle_beta   90.00
_cell.angle_gamma   90.00
#
_symmetry.space_group_name_H-M   'P 1'
#
loop_
_entity.id
_entity.type
_entity.pdbx_description
1 polymer ?
#
loop_
_entity_poly.entity_id
_entity_poly.type
_entity_poly.pdbx_seq_one_letter_code
_entity_poly.pdbx_strand_id
1 'polypeptide(L)'
;MEYVFRALLGVAGIIGIAYLLSSDRRNVDWRVVGGGLLLQVCIAAGVLLVPFIESFFGLVAKMFAVALDISVQAAGFVFGPLSNIERMSDAFGPENGFVFAFMALPSILFFSALSSLLYYFGVLQAVVRVMAWVMSRVMRLSGAESLAAAANVFVGQTEAPLLVKPYVPKMTLSEILALMVGGMATIAGSVFAIYMGML
;
A
#
# COMPACT_ATOMS: atom_id res chain seq x y z
N MET A 1 -18.27 14.61 -20.34
CA MET A 1 -19.49 14.41 -19.52
C MET A 1 -19.81 12.93 -19.32
N GLU A 2 -19.81 12.13 -20.38
CA GLU A 2 -20.16 10.70 -20.28
C GLU A 2 -19.25 9.88 -19.35
N TYR A 3 -17.93 10.06 -19.41
CA TYR A 3 -16.98 9.36 -18.53
C TYR A 3 -17.16 9.66 -17.04
N VAL A 4 -17.47 10.92 -16.70
CA VAL A 4 -17.68 11.35 -15.31
C VAL A 4 -18.96 10.73 -14.75
N PHE A 5 -20.03 10.70 -15.55
CA PHE A 5 -21.28 10.06 -15.15
C PHE A 5 -21.10 8.56 -14.91
N ARG A 6 -20.37 7.85 -15.78
CA ARG A 6 -20.04 6.43 -15.60
C ARG A 6 -19.21 6.18 -14.35
N ALA A 7 -18.22 7.03 -14.06
CA ALA A 7 -17.40 6.93 -12.86
C ALA A 7 -18.23 7.12 -11.57
N LEU A 8 -19.11 8.14 -11.56
CA LEU A 8 -20.02 8.38 -10.43
C LEU A 8 -20.99 7.22 -10.21
N LEU A 9 -21.53 6.64 -11.28
CA LEU A 9 -22.33 5.42 -11.22
C LEU A 9 -21.57 4.24 -10.65
N GLY A 10 -20.30 4.06 -11.04
CA GLY A 10 -19.43 3.02 -10.50
C GLY A 10 -19.20 3.16 -8.99
N VAL A 11 -18.84 4.37 -8.54
CA VAL A 11 -18.65 4.66 -7.11
C VAL A 11 -19.95 4.44 -6.33
N ALA A 12 -21.07 4.97 -6.84
CA ALA A 12 -22.39 4.77 -6.22
C ALA A 12 -22.79 3.28 -6.18
N GLY A 13 -22.47 2.52 -7.23
CA GLY A 13 -22.72 1.07 -7.29
C GLY A 13 -21.94 0.29 -6.24
N ILE A 14 -20.63 0.58 -6.08
CA ILE A 14 -19.78 -0.08 -5.07
C ILE A 14 -20.29 0.25 -3.65
N ILE A 15 -20.61 1.52 -3.38
CA ILE A 15 -21.19 1.94 -2.10
C ILE A 15 -22.55 1.25 -1.89
N GLY A 16 -23.37 1.14 -2.94
CA GLY A 16 -24.66 0.45 -2.90
C GLY A 16 -24.52 -1.03 -2.53
N ILE A 17 -23.57 -1.74 -3.13
CA ILE A 17 -23.27 -3.14 -2.79
C ILE A 17 -22.80 -3.24 -1.33
N ALA A 18 -21.87 -2.39 -0.91
CA ALA A 18 -21.39 -2.36 0.48
C ALA A 18 -22.53 -2.08 1.48
N TYR A 19 -23.45 -1.17 1.14
CA TYR A 19 -24.64 -0.87 1.95
C TYR A 19 -25.63 -2.03 2.01
N LEU A 20 -25.85 -2.74 0.91
CA LEU A 20 -26.72 -3.93 0.88
C LEU A 20 -26.15 -5.07 1.73
N LEU A 21 -24.84 -5.25 1.73
CA LEU A 21 -24.13 -6.26 2.52
C LEU A 21 -23.84 -5.81 3.97
N SER A 22 -24.20 -4.58 4.34
CA SER A 22 -23.95 -4.06 5.70
C SER A 22 -24.78 -4.79 6.75
N SER A 23 -24.13 -5.19 7.85
CA SER A 23 -24.75 -5.84 9.00
C SER A 23 -25.76 -4.95 9.72
N ASP A 24 -25.56 -3.63 9.68
CA ASP A 24 -26.49 -2.66 10.27
C ASP A 24 -26.57 -1.39 9.41
N ARG A 25 -27.57 -1.37 8.54
CA ARG A 25 -27.81 -0.27 7.59
C ARG A 25 -28.22 1.05 8.26
N ARG A 26 -28.70 1.02 9.50
CA ARG A 26 -29.18 2.23 10.20
C ARG A 26 -28.06 2.99 10.87
N ASN A 27 -27.01 2.27 11.29
CA ASN A 27 -25.86 2.82 12.01
C ASN A 27 -24.66 3.12 11.09
N VAL A 28 -24.87 3.25 9.78
CA VAL A 28 -23.82 3.65 8.85
C VAL A 28 -23.43 5.11 9.10
N ASP A 29 -22.19 5.34 9.52
CA ASP A 29 -21.65 6.69 9.68
C ASP A 29 -21.24 7.28 8.33
N TRP A 30 -22.14 8.08 7.75
CA TRP A 30 -21.92 8.76 6.48
C TRP A 30 -20.77 9.78 6.51
N ARG A 31 -20.34 10.23 7.69
CA ARG A 31 -19.15 11.09 7.81
C ARG A 31 -17.88 10.30 7.54
N VAL A 32 -17.80 9.06 8.00
CA VAL A 32 -16.65 8.17 7.73
C VAL A 32 -16.60 7.85 6.24
N VAL A 33 -17.74 7.41 5.67
CA VAL A 33 -17.84 7.07 4.24
C VAL A 33 -17.50 8.27 3.37
N GLY A 34 -18.15 9.42 3.60
CA GLY A 34 -17.90 10.65 2.85
C GLY A 34 -16.49 11.20 3.05
N GLY A 35 -15.97 11.14 4.28
CA GLY A 35 -14.61 11.59 4.61
C GLY A 35 -13.53 10.75 3.94
N GLY A 36 -13.71 9.41 3.91
CA GLY A 36 -12.81 8.50 3.22
C GLY A 36 -12.81 8.69 1.71
N LEU A 37 -14.00 8.81 1.10
CA LEU A 37 -14.15 9.09 -0.33
C LEU A 37 -13.53 10.45 -0.70
N LEU A 38 -13.78 11.48 0.11
CA LEU A 38 -13.20 12.79 -0.10
C LEU A 38 -11.67 12.73 -0.02
N LEU A 39 -11.11 12.03 0.98
CA LEU A 39 -9.67 11.87 1.10
C LEU A 39 -9.08 11.15 -0.13
N GLN A 40 -9.71 10.07 -0.59
CA GLN A 40 -9.29 9.34 -1.79
C GLN A 40 -9.31 10.22 -3.04
N VAL A 41 -10.40 10.96 -3.27
CA VAL A 41 -10.53 11.87 -4.43
C VAL A 41 -9.54 13.03 -4.32
N CYS A 42 -9.33 13.61 -3.14
CA CYS A 42 -8.36 14.67 -2.93
C CYS A 42 -6.93 14.20 -3.20
N ILE A 43 -6.55 13.00 -2.76
CA ILE A 43 -5.23 12.41 -3.05
C ILE A 43 -5.10 12.15 -4.55
N ALA A 44 -6.09 11.51 -5.17
CA ALA A 44 -6.06 11.22 -6.61
C ALA A 44 -5.97 12.50 -7.45
N ALA A 45 -6.80 13.50 -7.17
CA ALA A 45 -6.76 14.80 -7.84
C ALA A 45 -5.43 15.51 -7.60
N GLY A 46 -4.90 15.47 -6.37
CA GLY A 46 -3.58 16.03 -6.04
C GLY A 46 -2.48 15.40 -6.87
N VAL A 47 -2.39 14.07 -6.89
CA VAL A 47 -1.32 13.35 -7.61
C VAL A 47 -1.47 13.46 -9.12
N LEU A 48 -2.69 13.46 -9.67
CA LEU A 48 -2.92 13.43 -11.12
C LEU A 48 -3.06 14.81 -11.79
N LEU A 49 -3.48 15.84 -11.06
CA LEU A 49 -3.79 17.16 -11.65
C LEU A 49 -2.84 18.27 -11.21
N VAL A 50 -2.08 18.08 -10.12
CA VAL A 50 -1.19 19.11 -9.58
C VAL A 50 0.26 18.75 -9.92
N PRO A 51 0.93 19.45 -10.87
CA PRO A 51 2.25 19.07 -11.37
C PRO A 51 3.33 19.00 -10.29
N PHE A 52 3.24 19.88 -9.27
CA PHE A 52 4.16 19.86 -8.14
C PHE A 52 4.05 18.57 -7.31
N ILE A 53 2.82 18.11 -7.05
CA ILE A 53 2.56 16.89 -6.27
C ILE A 53 2.95 15.67 -7.11
N GLU A 54 2.56 15.65 -8.38
CA GLU A 54 2.99 14.63 -9.35
C GLU A 54 4.52 14.48 -9.37
N SER A 55 5.26 15.59 -9.52
CA SER A 55 6.72 15.58 -9.55
C SER A 55 7.32 15.08 -8.23
N PHE A 56 6.72 15.40 -7.08
CA PHE A 56 7.16 14.89 -5.79
C PHE A 56 6.99 13.36 -5.71
N PHE A 57 5.81 12.83 -6.07
CA PHE A 57 5.58 11.38 -6.09
C PHE A 57 6.43 10.68 -7.16
N GLY A 58 6.72 11.33 -8.29
CA GLY A 58 7.65 10.85 -9.30
C GLY A 58 9.08 10.73 -8.77
N LEU A 59 9.54 11.68 -7.95
CA LEU A 59 10.82 11.57 -7.25
C LEU A 59 10.84 10.37 -6.30
N VAL A 60 9.77 10.18 -5.53
CA VAL A 60 9.63 9.02 -4.64
C VAL A 60 9.68 7.71 -5.44
N ALA A 61 8.91 7.60 -6.52
CA ALA A 61 8.94 6.44 -7.40
C ALA A 61 10.35 6.16 -7.97
N LYS A 62 11.09 7.21 -8.36
CA LYS A 62 12.47 7.07 -8.82
C LYS A 62 13.41 6.57 -7.72
N MET A 63 13.25 7.02 -6.47
CA MET A 63 14.02 6.48 -5.34
C MET A 63 13.75 4.99 -5.12
N PHE A 64 12.50 4.56 -5.21
CA PHE A 64 12.12 3.15 -5.15
C PHE A 64 12.72 2.34 -6.31
N ALA A 65 12.71 2.88 -7.53
CA ALA A 65 13.31 2.22 -8.69
C ALA A 65 14.83 2.02 -8.53
N VAL A 66 15.54 3.04 -8.01
CA VAL A 66 16.98 2.92 -7.70
C VAL A 66 17.22 1.87 -6.60
N ALA A 67 16.40 1.86 -5.56
CA ALA A 67 16.48 0.86 -4.50
C ALA A 67 16.24 -0.57 -5.03
N LEU A 68 15.31 -0.73 -5.97
CA LEU A 68 15.04 -1.99 -6.65
C LEU A 68 16.24 -2.45 -7.48
N ASP A 69 16.85 -1.55 -8.26
CA ASP A 69 18.04 -1.86 -9.06
C ASP A 69 19.21 -2.33 -8.16
N ILE A 70 19.46 -1.64 -7.05
CA ILE A 70 20.44 -2.06 -6.04
C ILE A 70 20.12 -3.47 -5.52
N SER A 71 18.85 -3.77 -5.25
CA SER A 71 18.43 -5.09 -4.80
C SER A 71 18.68 -6.18 -5.84
N VAL A 72 18.47 -5.90 -7.13
CA VAL A 72 18.74 -6.85 -8.22
C VAL A 72 20.23 -7.10 -8.35
N GLN A 73 21.06 -6.05 -8.26
CA GLN A 73 22.52 -6.19 -8.23
C GLN A 73 23.00 -7.02 -7.02
N ALA A 74 22.39 -6.82 -5.85
CA ALA A 74 22.68 -7.62 -4.66
C ALA A 74 22.25 -9.09 -4.83
N ALA A 75 21.15 -9.36 -5.51
CA ALA A 75 20.78 -10.72 -5.90
C ALA A 75 21.83 -11.34 -6.84
N GLY A 76 22.41 -10.53 -7.75
CA GLY A 76 23.58 -10.88 -8.57
C GLY A 76 24.79 -11.34 -7.77
N PHE A 77 25.07 -10.69 -6.65
CA PHE A 77 26.14 -11.11 -5.75
C PHE A 77 25.86 -12.47 -5.08
N VAL A 78 24.62 -12.73 -4.66
CA VAL A 78 24.26 -13.95 -3.93
C VAL A 78 24.05 -15.15 -4.85
N PHE A 79 23.32 -14.95 -5.96
CA PHE A 79 22.86 -16.02 -6.85
C PHE A 79 23.61 -16.05 -8.20
N GLY A 80 24.47 -15.06 -8.45
CA GLY A 80 25.27 -15.02 -9.66
C GLY A 80 24.40 -15.00 -10.93
N PRO A 81 24.71 -15.84 -11.94
CA PRO A 81 23.99 -15.87 -13.22
C PRO A 81 22.49 -16.15 -13.12
N LEU A 82 22.03 -16.80 -12.04
CA LEU A 82 20.62 -17.18 -11.87
C LEU A 82 19.69 -15.98 -11.68
N SER A 83 20.25 -14.82 -11.31
CA SER A 83 19.52 -13.56 -11.16
C SER A 83 19.68 -12.61 -12.35
N ASN A 84 20.27 -13.09 -13.46
CA ASN A 84 20.47 -12.30 -14.68
C ASN A 84 19.48 -12.73 -15.77
N ILE A 85 18.62 -11.79 -16.20
CA ILE A 85 17.57 -12.05 -17.21
C ILE A 85 18.15 -12.57 -18.51
N GLU A 86 19.25 -12.01 -19.00
CA GLU A 86 19.86 -12.40 -20.28
C GLU A 86 20.35 -13.85 -20.22
N ARG A 87 21.11 -14.18 -19.16
CA ARG A 87 21.64 -15.55 -18.94
C ARG A 87 20.53 -16.58 -18.80
N MET A 88 19.43 -16.22 -18.15
CA MET A 88 18.28 -17.11 -17.97
C MET A 88 17.43 -17.17 -19.23
N SER A 89 17.39 -16.12 -20.04
CA SER A 89 16.72 -16.12 -21.35
C SER A 89 17.42 -17.07 -22.32
N ASP A 90 18.75 -17.14 -22.29
CA ASP A 90 19.53 -18.09 -23.09
C ASP A 90 19.20 -19.55 -22.71
N ALA A 91 18.91 -19.82 -21.43
CA ALA A 91 18.65 -21.16 -20.93
C ALA A 91 17.17 -21.60 -21.03
N PHE A 92 16.22 -20.68 -20.78
CA PHE A 92 14.79 -20.98 -20.67
C PHE A 92 13.96 -20.40 -21.82
N GLY A 93 14.59 -19.63 -22.73
CA GLY A 93 13.96 -18.93 -23.83
C GLY A 93 13.66 -17.45 -23.51
N PRO A 94 13.49 -16.59 -24.54
CA PRO A 94 13.37 -15.14 -24.39
C PRO A 94 12.25 -14.68 -23.46
N GLU A 95 11.16 -15.45 -23.38
CA GLU A 95 9.98 -15.13 -22.56
C GLU A 95 10.12 -15.60 -21.11
N ASN A 96 11.10 -16.47 -20.80
CA ASN A 96 11.27 -17.11 -19.49
C ASN A 96 12.55 -16.67 -18.77
N GLY A 97 13.20 -15.61 -19.23
CA GLY A 97 14.40 -15.07 -18.60
C GLY A 97 14.18 -14.53 -17.19
N PHE A 98 12.95 -14.11 -16.87
CA PHE A 98 12.61 -13.65 -15.54
C PHE A 98 12.33 -14.82 -14.59
N VAL A 99 13.33 -15.20 -13.80
CA VAL A 99 13.14 -16.24 -12.77
C VAL A 99 12.73 -15.61 -11.46
N PHE A 100 11.42 -15.69 -11.20
CA PHE A 100 10.76 -15.13 -10.02
C PHE A 100 11.50 -15.41 -8.71
N ALA A 101 11.96 -16.64 -8.50
CA ALA A 101 12.63 -17.04 -7.26
C ALA A 101 13.95 -16.28 -6.99
N PHE A 102 14.70 -15.94 -8.04
CA PHE A 102 16.03 -15.32 -7.92
C PHE A 102 16.02 -13.81 -8.18
N MET A 103 14.92 -13.25 -8.67
CA MET A 103 14.80 -11.83 -9.00
C MET A 103 13.75 -11.11 -8.12
N ALA A 104 12.57 -11.71 -7.93
CA ALA A 104 11.50 -11.08 -7.16
C ALA A 104 11.64 -11.29 -5.64
N LEU A 105 11.93 -12.53 -5.19
CA LEU A 105 12.03 -12.82 -3.75
C LEU A 105 13.16 -12.05 -3.04
N PRO A 106 14.36 -11.86 -3.61
CA PRO A 106 15.40 -11.07 -2.97
C PRO A 106 15.00 -9.60 -2.78
N SER A 107 14.23 -9.02 -3.71
CA SER A 107 13.69 -7.67 -3.57
C SER A 107 12.73 -7.56 -2.39
N ILE A 108 11.89 -8.57 -2.12
CA ILE A 108 11.07 -8.60 -0.92
C ILE A 108 11.95 -8.51 0.32
N LEU A 109 12.98 -9.36 0.42
CA LEU A 109 13.89 -9.39 1.58
C LEU A 109 14.60 -8.04 1.78
N PHE A 110 15.08 -7.44 0.70
CA PHE A 110 15.73 -6.14 0.73
C PHE A 110 14.77 -5.04 1.23
N PHE A 111 13.57 -4.93 0.65
CA PHE A 111 12.61 -3.90 1.04
C PHE A 111 12.01 -4.14 2.43
N SER A 112 11.87 -5.40 2.88
CA SER A 112 11.51 -5.72 4.26
C SER A 112 12.60 -5.29 5.25
N ALA A 113 13.88 -5.54 4.95
CA ALA A 113 14.99 -5.08 5.76
C ALA A 113 15.10 -3.54 5.80
N LEU A 114 14.94 -2.89 4.64
CA LEU A 114 14.93 -1.43 4.54
C LEU A 114 13.77 -0.81 5.32
N SER A 115 12.57 -1.37 5.20
CA SER A 115 11.39 -0.90 5.94
C SER A 115 11.58 -1.06 7.45
N SER A 116 12.15 -2.19 7.90
CA SER A 116 12.52 -2.41 9.30
C SER A 116 13.54 -1.39 9.80
N LEU A 117 14.53 -1.03 8.97
CA LEU A 117 15.52 0.00 9.29
C LEU A 117 14.89 1.40 9.40
N LEU A 118 14.04 1.78 8.45
CA LEU A 118 13.29 3.05 8.47
C LEU A 118 12.34 3.14 9.66
N TYR A 119 11.80 1.99 10.09
CA TYR A 119 11.03 1.87 11.30
C TYR A 119 11.93 2.03 12.53
N TYR A 120 13.08 1.37 12.61
CA TYR A 120 14.01 1.53 13.73
C TYR A 120 14.44 3.01 13.90
N PHE A 121 14.70 3.72 12.80
CA PHE A 121 15.09 5.14 12.83
C PHE A 121 13.94 6.13 13.07
N GLY A 122 12.68 5.69 13.14
CA GLY A 122 11.56 6.58 13.43
C GLY A 122 10.97 7.29 12.22
N VAL A 123 11.53 7.13 11.02
CA VAL A 123 11.09 7.82 9.80
C VAL A 123 9.68 7.37 9.41
N LEU A 124 9.47 6.05 9.38
CA LEU A 124 8.21 5.47 8.98
C LEU A 124 7.10 5.80 9.98
N GLN A 125 7.42 5.84 11.29
CA GLN A 125 6.50 6.25 12.33
C GLN A 125 6.12 7.72 12.23
N ALA A 126 7.04 8.60 11.83
CA ALA A 126 6.73 10.01 11.64
C ALA A 126 5.68 10.20 10.53
N VAL A 127 5.87 9.54 9.38
CA VAL A 127 4.92 9.59 8.25
C VAL A 127 3.57 8.98 8.64
N VAL A 128 3.58 7.77 9.22
CA VAL A 128 2.36 7.07 9.65
C VAL A 128 1.58 7.90 10.68
N ARG A 129 2.25 8.58 11.61
CA ARG A 129 1.58 9.44 12.60
C ARG A 129 0.87 10.62 11.96
N VAL A 130 1.48 11.26 10.96
CA VAL A 130 0.84 12.36 10.22
C VAL A 130 -0.38 11.86 9.47
N MET A 131 -0.27 10.73 8.77
CA MET A 131 -1.39 10.13 8.04
C MET A 131 -2.54 9.73 8.98
N ALA A 132 -2.22 9.04 10.07
CA ALA A 132 -3.19 8.65 11.10
C ALA A 132 -3.90 9.87 11.71
N TRP A 133 -3.16 10.96 11.93
CA TRP A 133 -3.74 12.21 12.43
C TRP A 133 -4.72 12.84 11.43
N VAL A 134 -4.38 12.90 10.15
CA VAL A 134 -5.28 13.38 9.09
C VAL A 134 -6.55 12.52 9.03
N MET A 135 -6.39 11.20 9.01
CA MET A 135 -7.50 10.25 8.96
C MET A 135 -8.42 10.40 10.19
N SER A 136 -7.85 10.44 11.39
CA SER A 136 -8.63 10.63 12.63
C SER A 136 -9.34 11.98 12.65
N ARG A 137 -8.75 13.04 12.09
CA ARG A 137 -9.39 14.37 12.07
C ARG A 137 -10.55 14.45 11.10
N VAL A 138 -10.40 13.87 9.90
CA VAL A 138 -11.43 13.91 8.84
C VAL A 138 -12.58 12.95 9.18
N MET A 139 -12.24 11.69 9.49
CA MET A 139 -13.20 10.59 9.63
C MET A 139 -13.61 10.31 11.08
N ARG A 140 -12.95 10.89 12.10
CA ARG A 140 -13.23 10.62 13.54
C ARG A 140 -13.04 9.15 13.95
N LEU A 141 -12.17 8.44 13.26
CA LEU A 141 -11.80 7.06 13.60
C LEU A 141 -11.01 6.98 14.90
N SER A 142 -10.98 5.78 15.49
CA SER A 142 -10.18 5.54 16.68
C SER A 142 -8.68 5.67 16.37
N GLY A 143 -7.88 5.99 17.40
CA GLY A 143 -6.44 6.17 17.23
C GLY A 143 -5.76 4.88 16.76
N ALA A 144 -6.22 3.72 17.23
CA ALA A 144 -5.66 2.43 16.85
C ALA A 144 -6.07 2.05 15.42
N GLU A 145 -7.32 2.26 15.03
CA GLU A 145 -7.77 2.04 13.64
C GLU A 145 -7.02 2.94 12.66
N SER A 146 -6.92 4.24 12.97
CA SER A 146 -6.23 5.21 12.12
C SER A 146 -4.74 4.90 11.96
N LEU A 147 -4.08 4.48 13.05
CA LEU A 147 -2.67 4.11 13.04
C LEU A 147 -2.43 2.84 12.21
N ALA A 148 -3.26 1.81 12.40
CA ALA A 148 -3.15 0.57 11.64
C ALA A 148 -3.40 0.79 10.15
N ALA A 149 -4.44 1.56 9.80
CA ALA A 149 -4.76 1.87 8.40
C ALA A 149 -3.68 2.72 7.73
N ALA A 150 -3.10 3.70 8.43
CA ALA A 150 -1.98 4.48 7.91
C ALA A 150 -0.70 3.65 7.76
N ALA A 151 -0.43 2.72 8.68
CA ALA A 151 0.73 1.84 8.62
C ALA A 151 0.66 0.82 7.46
N ASN A 152 -0.54 0.31 7.15
CA ASN A 152 -0.80 -0.62 6.05
C ASN A 152 -0.42 -0.09 4.66
N VAL A 153 -0.15 1.22 4.52
CA VAL A 153 0.33 1.82 3.27
C VAL A 153 1.79 1.44 2.99
N PHE A 154 2.58 1.18 4.02
CA PHE A 154 4.01 0.90 3.91
C PHE A 154 4.34 -0.53 4.33
N VAL A 155 3.63 -1.02 5.33
CA VAL A 155 3.90 -2.24 6.06
C VAL A 155 2.80 -3.27 5.74
N GLY A 156 3.13 -4.55 5.67
CA GLY A 156 2.16 -5.58 5.24
C GLY A 156 1.00 -5.81 6.21
N GLN A 157 -0.05 -6.48 5.74
CA GLN A 157 -1.26 -6.82 6.51
C GLN A 157 -1.01 -7.61 7.80
N THR A 158 0.12 -8.31 7.92
CA THR A 158 0.53 -9.06 9.12
C THR A 158 1.36 -8.22 10.09
N GLU A 159 1.96 -7.13 9.61
CA GLU A 159 2.93 -6.31 10.34
C GLU A 159 2.30 -5.02 10.86
N ALA A 160 1.36 -4.41 10.12
CA ALA A 160 0.64 -3.23 10.60
C ALA A 160 -0.16 -3.48 11.90
N PRO A 161 -0.82 -4.65 12.11
CA PRO A 161 -1.50 -4.95 13.38
C PRO A 161 -0.54 -5.05 14.57
N LEU A 162 0.74 -5.37 14.33
CA LEU A 162 1.75 -5.41 15.41
C LEU A 162 1.98 -4.04 16.04
N LEU A 163 1.79 -2.96 15.28
CA LEU A 163 1.93 -1.58 15.77
C LEU A 163 0.85 -1.19 16.77
N VAL A 164 -0.31 -1.83 16.65
CA VAL A 164 -1.47 -1.61 17.52
C VAL A 164 -1.75 -2.82 18.41
N LYS A 165 -0.82 -3.78 18.50
CA LYS A 165 -0.97 -5.05 19.22
C LYS A 165 -1.55 -4.91 20.64
N PRO A 166 -1.16 -3.91 21.47
CA PRO A 166 -1.75 -3.74 22.81
C PRO A 166 -3.25 -3.38 22.79
N TYR A 167 -3.73 -2.82 21.69
CA TYR A 167 -5.10 -2.35 21.53
C TYR A 167 -6.00 -3.40 20.86
N VAL A 168 -5.44 -4.31 20.05
CA VAL A 168 -6.20 -5.36 19.33
C VAL A 168 -7.17 -6.14 20.23
N PRO A 169 -6.79 -6.61 21.44
CA PRO A 169 -7.71 -7.34 22.32
C PRO A 169 -8.90 -6.52 22.84
N LYS A 170 -8.82 -5.19 22.74
CA LYS A 170 -9.84 -4.25 23.23
C LYS A 170 -10.63 -3.60 22.09
N MET A 171 -10.32 -3.91 20.84
CA MET A 171 -11.01 -3.36 19.67
C MET A 171 -12.43 -3.93 19.56
N THR A 172 -13.34 -3.09 19.10
CA THR A 172 -14.67 -3.49 18.66
C THR A 172 -14.60 -4.34 17.38
N LEU A 173 -15.66 -5.08 17.08
CA LEU A 173 -15.75 -5.85 15.84
C LEU A 173 -15.61 -4.97 14.59
N SER A 174 -16.11 -3.72 14.63
CA SER A 174 -15.96 -2.77 13.54
C SER A 174 -14.50 -2.37 13.33
N GLU A 175 -13.75 -2.11 14.41
CA GLU A 175 -12.33 -1.75 14.33
C GLU A 175 -11.47 -2.92 13.82
N ILE A 176 -11.78 -4.16 14.24
CA ILE A 176 -11.10 -5.35 13.73
C ILE A 176 -11.40 -5.53 12.24
N LEU A 177 -12.66 -5.38 11.83
CA LEU A 177 -13.05 -5.47 10.42
C LEU A 177 -12.34 -4.39 9.60
N ALA A 178 -12.30 -3.15 10.07
CA ALA A 178 -11.61 -2.06 9.39
C ALA A 178 -10.10 -2.33 9.26
N LEU A 179 -9.47 -2.89 10.30
CA LEU A 179 -8.07 -3.30 10.28
C LEU A 179 -7.82 -4.41 9.24
N MET A 180 -8.70 -5.42 9.16
CA MET A 180 -8.60 -6.50 8.17
C MET A 180 -8.82 -5.99 6.74
N VAL A 181 -9.90 -5.22 6.52
CA VAL A 181 -10.22 -4.64 5.20
C VAL A 181 -9.12 -3.68 4.76
N GLY A 182 -8.59 -2.86 5.67
CA GLY A 182 -7.48 -1.97 5.39
C GLY A 182 -6.23 -2.71 4.93
N GLY A 183 -5.92 -3.87 5.52
CA GLY A 183 -4.80 -4.72 5.09
C GLY A 183 -5.03 -5.39 3.74
N MET A 184 -6.27 -5.78 3.41
CA MET A 184 -6.61 -6.38 2.10
C MET A 184 -6.75 -5.33 0.99
N ALA A 185 -7.02 -4.08 1.33
CA ALA A 185 -7.17 -2.98 0.39
C ALA A 185 -5.82 -2.39 -0.07
N THR A 186 -4.71 -2.74 0.59
CA THR A 186 -3.37 -2.22 0.28
C THR A 186 -2.39 -3.35 -0.05
N ILE A 187 -1.23 -2.96 -0.57
CA ILE A 187 -0.09 -3.85 -0.78
C ILE A 187 1.08 -3.38 0.08
N ALA A 188 1.90 -4.33 0.56
CA ALA A 188 3.13 -4.00 1.25
C ALA A 188 4.16 -3.40 0.28
N GLY A 189 5.01 -2.49 0.76
CA GLY A 189 6.09 -1.90 -0.06
C GLY A 189 7.04 -2.96 -0.64
N SER A 190 7.22 -4.08 0.06
CA SER A 190 8.04 -5.20 -0.40
C SER A 190 7.46 -5.94 -1.61
N VAL A 191 6.12 -5.99 -1.75
CA VAL A 191 5.45 -6.62 -2.90
C VAL A 191 5.30 -5.61 -4.04
N PHE A 192 5.15 -4.31 -3.73
CA PHE A 192 5.17 -3.24 -4.74
C PHE A 192 6.44 -3.28 -5.62
N ALA A 193 7.59 -3.58 -5.01
CA ALA A 193 8.86 -3.76 -5.71
C ALA A 193 8.80 -4.83 -6.83
N ILE A 194 8.06 -5.92 -6.62
CA ILE A 194 7.89 -6.97 -7.63
C ILE A 194 7.05 -6.46 -8.80
N TYR A 195 5.92 -5.79 -8.52
CA TYR A 195 5.07 -5.24 -9.56
C TYR A 195 5.82 -4.21 -10.42
N MET A 196 6.67 -3.39 -9.79
CA MET A 196 7.58 -2.48 -10.49
C MET A 196 8.59 -3.22 -11.37
N GLY A 197 9.10 -4.38 -10.95
CA GLY A 197 10.04 -5.18 -11.74
C GLY A 197 9.40 -6.00 -12.87
N MET A 198 8.07 -6.15 -12.85
CA MET A 198 7.30 -6.86 -13.89
C MET A 198 6.74 -5.92 -14.98
N LEU A 199 6.67 -4.61 -14.70
CA LEU A 199 6.21 -3.56 -15.62
C LEU A 199 7.38 -3.03 -16.45
#